data_AF-A0A933JLA8-F1
#
_entry.id   AF-A0A933JLA8-F1
#
_cell.length_a   1.000
_cell.length_b   1.000
_cell.length_c   1.000
_cell.angle_alpha   90.00
_cell.angle_beta   90.00
_cell.angle_gamma   90.00
#
_symmetry.space_group_name_H-M   'P 1'
#
loop_
_entity.id
_entity.type
_entity.pdbx_description
1 polymer ?
#
loop_
_entity_poly.entity_id
_entity_poly.type
_entity_poly.pdbx_seq_one_letter_code
_entity_poly.pdbx_strand_id
1 'polypeptide(L)' 'MKKAGGFDEDDDEFGEKKGPAGPKKRKKFTEFECPDCMANNPYGDGFKVGDEVQCLYCTKLWRVKSGAAEDSFRLIEA' A
#
# COMPACT_ATOMS: atom_id res chain seq x y z
N MET A 1 50.65 3.80 -35.16
CA MET A 1 50.33 3.59 -33.73
C MET A 1 49.05 4.35 -33.42
N LYS A 2 47.99 3.72 -32.94
CA LYS A 2 46.76 4.41 -32.50
C LYS A 2 46.45 3.93 -31.08
N LYS A 3 46.58 4.86 -30.13
CA LYS A 3 46.40 4.65 -28.69
C LYS A 3 44.93 4.65 -28.29
N ALA A 4 44.71 3.98 -27.16
CA ALA A 4 43.49 3.82 -26.40
C ALA A 4 42.87 5.14 -25.86
N GLY A 5 41.55 5.09 -25.71
CA GLY A 5 40.71 5.77 -24.70
C GLY A 5 39.48 4.87 -24.57
N GLY A 6 39.03 4.39 -23.41
CA GLY A 6 38.82 5.09 -22.15
C GLY A 6 37.36 5.53 -22.10
N PHE A 7 36.42 4.57 -21.95
CA PHE A 7 34.99 4.84 -21.79
C PHE A 7 34.63 4.58 -20.33
N ASP A 8 34.40 5.68 -19.63
CA ASP A 8 33.88 5.74 -18.28
C ASP A 8 32.35 5.72 -18.41
N GLU A 9 31.74 4.55 -18.22
CA GLU A 9 30.28 4.42 -18.08
C GLU A 9 29.96 4.60 -16.60
N ASP A 10 29.72 5.86 -16.25
CA ASP A 10 28.94 6.30 -15.11
C ASP A 10 27.54 5.65 -15.21
N ASP A 11 27.39 4.51 -14.53
CA ASP A 11 26.14 3.80 -14.31
C ASP A 11 25.37 4.52 -13.20
N ASP A 12 24.73 5.63 -13.55
CA ASP A 12 23.82 6.39 -12.69
C ASP A 12 22.40 5.80 -12.72
N GLU A 13 22.27 4.49 -12.46
CA GLU A 13 20.97 3.85 -12.37
C GLU A 13 20.28 4.11 -11.02
N PHE A 14 19.10 4.73 -11.16
CA PHE A 14 17.94 4.72 -10.27
C PHE A 14 17.62 6.06 -9.58
N GLY A 15 17.00 6.93 -10.38
CA GLY A 15 16.50 8.22 -9.94
C GLY A 15 15.39 8.14 -8.89
N GLU A 16 15.69 8.62 -7.69
CA GLU A 16 14.69 9.10 -6.73
C GLU A 16 14.25 10.53 -7.10
N LYS A 17 13.50 10.66 -8.18
CA LYS A 17 12.79 11.91 -8.50
C LYS A 17 11.60 12.04 -7.55
N LYS A 18 11.78 12.77 -6.45
CA LYS A 18 10.71 13.37 -5.64
C LYS A 18 9.90 14.34 -6.52
N GLY A 19 8.91 13.82 -7.22
CA GLY A 19 7.94 14.60 -8.00
C GLY A 19 6.99 15.41 -7.11
N PRO A 20 6.40 16.50 -7.64
CA PRO A 20 5.52 17.38 -6.89
C PRO A 20 4.26 16.63 -6.45
N ALA A 21 3.71 17.03 -5.30
CA ALA A 21 2.51 16.46 -4.69
C ALA A 21 1.33 16.37 -5.68
N GLY A 22 1.24 15.25 -6.39
CA GLY A 22 0.04 14.86 -7.14
C GLY A 22 -1.14 14.65 -6.20
N PRO A 23 -2.38 14.60 -6.72
CA PRO A 23 -3.56 14.39 -5.89
C PRO A 23 -3.34 13.17 -5.03
N LYS A 24 -3.38 13.34 -3.69
CA LYS A 24 -3.10 12.30 -2.69
C LYS A 24 -3.78 11.01 -3.14
N LYS A 25 -3.03 10.08 -3.75
CA LYS A 25 -3.57 8.77 -4.17
C LYS A 25 -4.13 8.18 -2.88
N ARG A 26 -5.45 8.05 -2.78
CA ARG A 26 -6.12 7.53 -1.59
C ARG A 26 -5.44 6.19 -1.31
N LYS A 27 -4.70 6.11 -0.21
CA LYS A 27 -3.89 4.93 0.11
C LYS A 27 -4.82 3.73 0.17
N LYS A 28 -4.48 2.69 -0.57
CA LYS A 28 -5.14 1.41 -0.52
C LYS A 28 -4.46 0.61 0.59
N PHE A 29 -5.25 0.08 1.50
CA PHE A 29 -4.76 -0.83 2.54
C PHE A 29 -4.73 -2.23 1.95
N THR A 30 -3.62 -2.94 2.10
CA THR A 30 -3.44 -4.28 1.51
C THR A 30 -3.58 -5.40 2.52
N GLU A 31 -3.81 -5.08 3.78
CA GLU A 31 -3.97 -6.04 4.86
C GLU A 31 -4.82 -5.46 6.00
N PHE A 32 -5.50 -6.33 6.74
CA PHE A 32 -6.20 -5.95 7.96
C PHE A 32 -6.23 -7.07 8.99
N GLU A 33 -6.20 -6.68 10.26
CA GLU A 33 -6.43 -7.59 11.36
C GLU A 33 -7.92 -7.66 11.69
N CYS A 34 -8.48 -8.86 11.78
CA CYS A 34 -9.88 -9.04 12.16
C CYS A 34 -10.06 -8.84 13.67
N PRO A 35 -10.94 -7.93 14.14
CA PRO A 35 -11.12 -7.68 15.57
C PRO A 35 -11.82 -8.82 16.33
N ASP A 36 -12.37 -9.81 15.63
CA ASP A 36 -13.10 -10.93 16.23
C ASP A 36 -12.19 -12.15 16.46
N CYS A 37 -11.40 -12.54 15.45
CA CYS A 37 -10.50 -13.69 15.55
C CYS A 37 -9.02 -13.31 15.63
N MET A 38 -8.68 -12.01 15.59
CA MET A 38 -7.31 -11.47 15.59
C MET A 38 -6.43 -12.02 14.45
N ALA A 39 -7.02 -12.58 13.41
CA ALA A 39 -6.28 -13.09 12.26
C ALA A 39 -5.85 -11.94 11.34
N ASN A 40 -4.61 -12.01 10.83
CA ASN A 40 -4.14 -11.10 9.80
C ASN A 40 -4.65 -11.54 8.42
N ASN A 41 -5.37 -10.67 7.73
CA ASN A 41 -5.99 -10.94 6.43
C ASN A 41 -5.22 -10.19 5.33
N PRO A 42 -4.40 -10.87 4.51
CA PRO A 42 -3.80 -10.26 3.33
C PRO A 42 -4.87 -10.06 2.25
N TYR A 43 -5.01 -8.81 1.78
CA TYR A 43 -5.97 -8.38 0.77
C TYR A 43 -5.22 -7.80 -0.44
N GLY A 44 -4.83 -8.70 -1.37
CA GLY A 44 -3.91 -8.38 -2.47
C GLY A 44 -4.35 -7.22 -3.38
N ASP A 45 -5.65 -7.12 -3.68
CA ASP A 45 -6.20 -6.04 -4.51
C ASP A 45 -6.21 -4.65 -3.82
N GLY A 46 -6.03 -4.68 -2.49
CA GLY A 46 -6.14 -3.55 -1.61
C GLY A 46 -7.59 -3.05 -1.46
N PHE A 47 -7.95 -2.61 -0.26
CA PHE A 47 -9.23 -2.01 0.06
C PHE A 47 -9.06 -0.54 0.44
N LYS A 48 -10.18 0.20 0.46
CA LYS A 48 -10.20 1.62 0.82
C LYS A 48 -11.33 1.89 1.81
N VAL A 49 -11.30 3.06 2.44
CA VAL A 49 -12.39 3.53 3.29
C VAL A 49 -13.70 3.59 2.48
N GLY A 50 -14.72 2.94 3.00
CA GLY A 50 -16.05 2.80 2.43
C GLY A 50 -16.37 1.39 1.92
N ASP A 51 -15.34 0.58 1.65
CA ASP A 51 -15.49 -0.78 1.14
C ASP A 51 -15.82 -1.77 2.26
N GLU A 52 -16.35 -2.91 1.85
CA GLU A 52 -16.64 -4.04 2.71
C GLU A 52 -15.60 -5.13 2.45
N VAL A 53 -14.96 -5.58 3.52
CA VAL A 53 -13.94 -6.63 3.49
C VAL A 53 -14.45 -7.82 4.30
N GLN A 54 -14.18 -9.03 3.82
CA GLN A 54 -14.54 -10.26 4.53
C GLN A 54 -13.29 -10.85 5.17
N CYS A 55 -13.39 -11.28 6.42
CA CYS A 55 -12.32 -12.07 7.02
C CYS A 55 -12.22 -13.44 6.34
N LEU A 56 -11.04 -13.82 5.88
CA LEU A 56 -10.79 -15.09 5.20
C LEU A 56 -10.79 -16.30 6.18
N TYR A 57 -10.76 -16.03 7.49
CA TYR A 57 -10.70 -17.05 8.54
C TYR A 57 -12.05 -17.26 9.22
N CYS A 58 -12.65 -16.21 9.78
CA CYS A 58 -13.94 -16.30 10.49
C CYS A 58 -15.15 -15.95 9.63
N THR A 59 -14.94 -15.62 8.34
CA THR A 59 -15.97 -15.28 7.34
C THR A 59 -16.87 -14.08 7.65
N LYS A 60 -16.61 -13.35 8.74
CA LYS A 60 -17.32 -12.11 9.09
C LYS A 60 -17.05 -10.98 8.11
N LEU A 61 -18.08 -10.19 7.84
CA LEU A 61 -18.02 -9.00 7.00
C LEU A 61 -17.77 -7.76 7.86
N TRP A 62 -16.88 -6.90 7.36
CA TRP A 62 -16.47 -5.68 8.03
C TRP A 62 -16.50 -4.52 7.04
N ARG A 63 -17.05 -3.40 7.47
CA ARG A 63 -17.02 -2.17 6.69
C ARG A 63 -15.87 -1.29 7.13
N VAL A 64 -15.06 -0.88 6.16
CA VAL A 64 -13.87 -0.06 6.38
C VAL A 64 -14.29 1.39 6.55
N LYS A 65 -14.02 1.97 7.72
CA LYS A 65 -14.21 3.40 8.01
C LYS A 65 -12.86 4.09 8.18
N SER A 66 -12.82 5.40 7.92
CA SER A 66 -11.65 6.22 8.24
C SER A 66 -11.41 6.21 9.74
N GLY A 67 -10.17 5.99 10.14
CA GLY A 67 -9.73 6.17 11.52
C GLY A 67 -9.46 7.64 11.83
N ALA A 68 -9.04 7.92 13.06
CA ALA A 68 -8.77 9.29 13.52
C ALA A 68 -7.50 9.90 12.89
N ALA A 69 -6.54 9.07 12.49
CA ALA A 69 -5.34 9.50 11.79
C ALA A 69 -5.52 9.42 10.27
N GLU A 70 -4.81 10.29 9.53
CA GLU A 70 -4.88 10.41 8.06
C GLU A 70 -4.59 9.09 7.31
N ASP A 71 -3.85 8.17 7.94
CA ASP A 71 -3.45 6.87 7.38
C ASP A 71 -4.05 5.67 8.10
N SER A 72 -5.04 5.89 8.96
CA SER A 72 -5.65 4.82 9.75
C SER A 72 -7.03 4.46 9.22
N PHE A 73 -7.39 3.19 9.36
CA PHE A 73 -8.75 2.72 9.17
C PHE A 73 -9.23 2.03 10.45
N ARG A 74 -10.55 1.90 10.57
CA ARG A 74 -11.18 1.06 11.56
C ARG A 74 -12.23 0.19 10.89
N LEU A 75 -12.41 -1.01 11.42
CA LEU A 75 -13.42 -1.94 10.97
C LEU A 75 -14.64 -1.81 11.87
N ILE A 76 -15.81 -1.75 11.24
CA ILE A 76 -17.10 -1.88 11.93
C ILE A 76 -17.81 -3.10 11.36
N GLU A 77 -18.62 -3.78 12.17
CA GLU A 77 -19.47 -4.86 11.66
C GLU A 77 -20.39 -4.28 10.57
N ALA A 78 -20.41 -4.95 9.41
CA ALA A 78 -21.17 -4.54 8.23
C ALA A 78 -22.64 -4.97 8.32
#